data_AF-A0A158I9W5-F1
#
_entry.id   AF-A0A158I9W5-F1
#
_cell.length_a   1.000
_cell.length_b   1.000
_cell.length_c   1.000
_cell.angle_alpha   90.00
_cell.angle_beta   90.00
_cell.angle_gamma   90.00
#
_symmetry.space_group_name_H-M   'P 1'
#
loop_
_entity.id
_entity.type
_entity.pdbx_description
1 polymer ?
#
loop_
_entity_poly.entity_id
_entity_poly.type
_entity_poly.pdbx_seq_one_letter_code
_entity_poly.pdbx_strand_id
1 'polypeptide(L)' 'MKSVSAEIDMMEKMLHELVRRPRLIRSAYWSTNIECLLARPGLRAQDKARLAALLDLISTVAPASDVTQHLRTDALAAT' A
#
# COMPACT_ATOMS: atom_id res chain seq x y z
N MET A 1 14.92 -0.68 19.60
CA MET A 1 14.26 -0.55 18.28
C MET A 1 13.37 -1.76 18.08
N LYS A 2 12.09 -1.61 17.73
CA LYS A 2 11.26 -2.77 17.32
C LYS A 2 11.92 -3.37 16.07
N SER A 3 12.05 -4.70 16.02
CA SER A 3 12.64 -5.38 14.86
C SER A 3 11.85 -5.05 13.60
N VAL A 4 12.52 -4.78 12.47
CA VAL A 4 11.87 -4.56 11.16
C VAL A 4 10.95 -5.75 10.82
N SER A 5 11.33 -6.95 11.23
CA SER A 5 10.50 -8.16 11.11
C SER A 5 9.15 -8.00 11.82
N ALA A 6 9.14 -7.47 13.04
CA ALA A 6 7.92 -7.30 13.83
C ALA A 6 7.02 -6.19 13.26
N GLU A 7 7.63 -5.17 12.64
CA GLU A 7 6.89 -4.13 11.91
C GLU A 7 6.19 -4.74 10.68
N ILE A 8 6.90 -5.56 9.90
CA ILE A 8 6.33 -6.28 8.76
C ILE A 8 5.22 -7.25 9.21
N ASP A 9 5.43 -8.02 10.29
CA ASP A 9 4.41 -8.93 10.83
C ASP A 9 3.12 -8.19 11.21
N MET A 10 3.24 -6.99 11.76
CA MET A 10 2.09 -6.16 12.12
C MET A 10 1.40 -5.60 10.87
N MET A 11 2.17 -5.15 9.88
CA MET A 11 1.65 -4.67 8.61
C MET A 11 0.89 -5.76 7.85
N GLU A 12 1.41 -6.98 7.78
CA GLU A 12 0.73 -8.10 7.13
C GLU A 12 -0.64 -8.35 7.74
N LYS A 13 -0.72 -8.40 9.09
CA LYS A 13 -1.99 -8.62 9.79
C LYS A 13 -2.98 -7.50 9.52
N MET A 14 -2.54 -6.24 9.62
CA MET A 14 -3.42 -5.09 9.36
C MET A 14 -3.91 -5.07 7.92
N LEU A 15 -3.01 -5.24 6.96
CA LEU A 15 -3.36 -5.21 5.55
C LEU A 15 -4.34 -6.33 5.23
N HIS A 16 -4.08 -7.58 5.62
CA HIS A 16 -5.03 -8.69 5.40
C HIS A 16 -6.45 -8.40 5.91
N GLU A 17 -6.59 -7.74 7.06
CA GLU A 17 -7.92 -7.33 7.54
C GLU A 17 -8.52 -6.16 6.74
N LEU A 18 -7.71 -5.18 6.34
CA LEU A 18 -8.15 -4.05 5.53
C LEU A 18 -8.55 -4.48 4.11
N VAL A 19 -7.90 -5.50 3.55
CA VAL A 19 -8.21 -6.01 2.21
C VAL A 19 -9.60 -6.65 2.18
N ARG A 20 -10.06 -7.23 3.30
CA ARG A 20 -11.43 -7.71 3.46
C ARG A 20 -12.47 -6.57 3.51
N ARG A 21 -12.03 -5.33 3.69
CA ARG A 21 -12.87 -4.12 3.72
C ARG A 21 -12.29 -3.03 2.80
N PRO A 22 -12.32 -3.24 1.46
CA PRO A 22 -11.63 -2.37 0.49
C PRO A 22 -11.93 -0.88 0.62
N ARG A 23 -13.16 -0.52 1.00
CA ARG A 23 -13.57 0.90 1.16
C ARG A 23 -12.84 1.65 2.27
N LEU A 24 -12.19 0.94 3.18
CA LEU A 24 -11.43 1.52 4.30
C LEU A 24 -9.93 1.57 4.04
N ILE A 25 -9.46 0.97 2.94
CA ILE A 25 -8.04 0.91 2.64
C ILE A 25 -7.58 2.23 2.03
N ARG A 26 -6.66 2.92 2.71
CA ARG A 26 -5.95 4.07 2.15
C ARG A 26 -4.80 3.55 1.29
N SER A 27 -5.10 3.02 0.10
CA SER A 27 -4.15 2.31 -0.75
C SER A 27 -2.85 3.09 -0.98
N ALA A 28 -2.96 4.36 -1.39
CA ALA A 28 -1.79 5.23 -1.60
C ALA A 28 -0.91 5.38 -0.35
N TYR A 29 -1.51 5.51 0.84
CA TYR A 29 -0.76 5.59 2.10
C TYR A 29 0.03 4.30 2.35
N TRP A 30 -0.62 3.15 2.17
CA TRP A 30 0.02 1.85 2.40
C TRP A 30 1.10 1.54 1.37
N SER A 31 0.87 1.84 0.08
CA SER A 31 1.87 1.68 -0.98
C SER A 31 3.12 2.52 -0.69
N THR A 32 2.97 3.81 -0.39
CA THR A 32 4.12 4.67 -0.04
C THR A 32 4.85 4.15 1.20
N ASN A 33 4.14 3.70 2.22
CA ASN A 33 4.77 3.17 3.43
C ASN A 33 5.61 1.90 3.13
N ILE A 34 5.06 0.97 2.34
CA ILE A 34 5.76 -0.24 1.92
C ILE A 34 6.99 0.08 1.06
N GLU A 35 6.87 1.02 0.11
CA GLU A 35 7.98 1.48 -0.72
C GLU A 35 9.11 2.09 0.12
N CYS A 36 8.77 2.90 1.13
CA CYS A 36 9.75 3.43 2.08
C CYS A 36 10.49 2.33 2.85
N LEU A 37 9.80 1.24 3.22
CA LEU A 37 10.44 0.09 3.87
C LEU A 37 11.32 -0.69 2.90
N LEU A 38 10.89 -0.89 1.66
CA LEU A 38 11.69 -1.55 0.61
C LEU A 38 12.96 -0.76 0.28
N ALA A 39 12.92 0.56 0.35
CA ALA A 39 14.07 1.44 0.13
C ALA A 39 15.12 1.37 1.25
N ARG A 40 14.80 0.77 2.42
CA ARG A 40 15.76 0.67 3.54
C ARG A 40 16.90 -0.30 3.20
N PRO A 41 18.17 0.11 3.36
CA PRO A 41 19.30 -0.79 3.22
C PRO A 41 19.28 -1.85 4.33
N GLY A 42 19.79 -3.05 4.04
CA GLY A 42 19.94 -4.12 5.02
C GLY A 42 18.69 -4.97 5.29
N LEU A 43 17.61 -4.81 4.51
CA LEU A 43 16.50 -5.77 4.58
C LEU A 43 16.91 -7.16 4.09
N ARG A 44 16.48 -8.18 4.82
CA ARG A 44 16.60 -9.58 4.42
C ARG A 44 15.78 -9.83 3.15
N ALA A 45 16.25 -10.73 2.29
CA ALA A 45 15.56 -11.08 1.05
C ALA A 45 14.11 -11.55 1.29
N GLN A 46 13.88 -12.31 2.37
CA GLN A 46 12.55 -12.74 2.79
C GLN A 46 11.64 -11.55 3.13
N ASP A 47 12.14 -10.58 3.89
CA ASP A 47 11.37 -9.39 4.28
C ASP A 47 11.03 -8.53 3.06
N LYS A 48 11.93 -8.45 2.07
CA LYS A 48 11.64 -7.78 0.78
C LYS A 48 10.54 -8.49 0.00
N ALA A 49 10.57 -9.81 -0.09
CA ALA A 49 9.55 -10.59 -0.80
C ALA A 49 8.17 -10.43 -0.14
N ARG A 50 8.12 -10.41 1.20
CA ARG A 50 6.89 -10.16 1.96
C ARG A 50 6.31 -8.77 1.68
N LEU A 51 7.16 -7.74 1.71
CA LEU A 51 6.74 -6.37 1.39
C LEU A 51 6.28 -6.22 -0.06
N ALA A 52 6.94 -6.86 -1.02
CA ALA A 52 6.50 -6.87 -2.42
C ALA A 52 5.12 -7.52 -2.58
N ALA A 53 4.88 -8.67 -1.94
CA ALA A 53 3.58 -9.33 -1.96
C ALA A 53 2.45 -8.46 -1.36
N LEU A 54 2.76 -7.67 -0.32
CA LEU A 54 1.81 -6.72 0.25
C LEU A 54 1.49 -5.56 -0.71
N LEU A 55 2.48 -5.08 -1.46
CA LEU A 55 2.30 -4.03 -2.46
C LEU A 55 1.39 -4.51 -3.60
N ASP A 56 1.61 -5.73 -4.08
CA ASP A 56 0.76 -6.38 -5.08
C ASP A 56 -0.67 -6.51 -4.56
N LEU A 57 -0.83 -6.98 -3.32
CA LEU A 57 -2.13 -7.15 -2.68
C LEU A 57 -2.92 -5.82 -2.62
N ILE A 58 -2.29 -4.72 -2.20
CA ILE A 58 -2.94 -3.40 -2.17
C ILE A 58 -3.36 -2.96 -3.58
N SER A 59 -2.50 -3.19 -4.57
CA SER A 59 -2.75 -2.82 -5.97
C SER A 59 -3.95 -3.57 -6.57
N THR A 60 -4.22 -4.80 -6.12
CA THR A 60 -5.41 -5.55 -6.56
C THR A 60 -6.73 -5.00 -6.02
N VAL A 61 -6.70 -4.29 -4.89
CA VAL A 61 -7.91 -3.93 -4.12
C VAL A 61 -8.31 -2.47 -4.33
N ALA A 62 -7.36 -1.63 -4.69
CA ALA A 62 -7.61 -0.33 -5.26
C ALA A 62 -6.75 -0.19 -6.52
N PRO A 63 -7.24 -0.64 -7.69
CA PRO A 63 -6.55 -0.33 -8.93
C PRO A 63 -6.39 1.19 -8.99
N ALA A 64 -5.22 1.68 -9.39
CA ALA A 64 -4.83 3.09 -9.38
C ALA A 64 -5.74 4.03 -10.23
N SER A 65 -6.88 3.52 -10.71
CA SER A 65 -7.91 4.14 -11.53
C SER A 65 -8.59 5.35 -10.90
N ASP A 66 -8.68 5.45 -9.58
CA ASP A 66 -9.44 6.55 -8.93
C ASP A 66 -8.64 7.85 -8.77
N VAL A 67 -7.32 7.83 -8.96
CA VAL A 67 -6.54 9.08 -8.86
C VAL A 67 -6.72 9.95 -10.12
N THR A 68 -7.02 9.36 -11.27
CA THR A 68 -7.17 10.11 -12.54
C THR A 68 -8.61 10.58 -12.80
N GLN A 69 -9.63 9.94 -12.21
CA GLN A 69 -11.02 10.28 -12.51
C GLN A 69 -11.51 11.51 -11.74
N HIS A 70 -11.04 11.74 -10.51
CA HIS A 70 -11.41 12.95 -9.76
C HIS A 70 -10.85 14.24 -10.38
N LEU A 71 -9.59 14.23 -10.86
CA LEU A 71 -9.01 15.41 -11.52
C LEU A 71 -9.67 15.74 -12.86
N ARG A 72 -10.22 14.76 -13.58
CA ARG A 72 -10.89 14.99 -14.87
C ARG A 72 -12.28 15.58 -14.71
N THR A 73 -12.98 15.29 -13.62
CA THR A 73 -14.36 15.75 -13.41
C THR A 73 -14.41 17.22 -13.02
N ASP A 74 -13.42 17.69 -12.25
CA ASP A 74 -13.32 19.10 -11.85
C ASP A 74 -12.94 20.02 -13.02
N ALA A 75 -12.19 19.51 -14.01
CA ALA A 75 -11.79 20.28 -15.19
C ALA A 75 -12.90 20.49 -16.24
N LEU A 76 -13.96 19.69 -16.21
CA LEU A 76 -15.08 19.74 -17.17
C LEU A 76 -16.32 20.47 -16.64
N ALA A 77 -16.34 20.85 -15.36
CA ALA A 77 -17.43 21.60 -14.75
C ALA A 77 -17.22 23.14 -14.77
N ALA A 78 -16.12 23.61 -15.38
CA ALA A 78 -15.76 25.02 -15.48
C ALA A 78 -15.88 25.54 -16.93
N THR A 79 -17.06 25.40 -17.53
CA THR A 79 -17.45 26.10 -18.78
C THR A 79 -18.90 26.51 -18.75
#